data_AF-A0AAQ0C0G8-F1
#
_entry.id   AF-A0AAQ0C0G8-F1
#
_cell.length_a   1.000
_cell.length_b   1.000
_cell.length_c   1.000
_cell.angle_alpha   90.00
_cell.angle_beta   90.00
_cell.angle_gamma   90.00
#
_symmetry.space_group_name_H-M   'P 1'
#
loop_
_entity.id
_entity.type
_entity.pdbx_description
1 polymer ?
#
loop_
_entity_poly.entity_id
_entity_poly.type
_entity_poly.pdbx_seq_one_letter_code
_entity_poly.pdbx_strand_id
1 'polypeptide(L)'
;MVEKIAQAIDVYQIPIMGDDWAGGTGHWLMMVGYQGFEHEDGFQLTHLLCLDPGSEAPKTTLWNAVIEVFHDDSSSVNKGRLPSNHWGLDGNRKPCRISTSVILDTD
;
A
#
# COMPACT_ATOMS: atom_id res chain seq x y z
N MET A 1 -3.81 9.91 4.73
CA MET A 1 -3.50 8.59 5.33
C MET A 1 -2.34 7.95 4.59
N VAL A 2 -2.45 7.78 3.28
CA VAL A 2 -1.39 7.25 2.40
C VAL A 2 -0.09 8.06 2.51
N GLU A 3 -0.16 9.39 2.46
CA GLU A 3 1.02 10.26 2.69
C GLU A 3 1.65 10.07 4.07
N LYS A 4 0.86 9.80 5.12
CA LYS A 4 1.39 9.54 6.47
C LYS A 4 2.13 8.20 6.54
N ILE A 5 1.68 7.21 5.76
CA ILE A 5 2.38 5.94 5.62
C ILE A 5 3.73 6.17 4.94
N ALA A 6 3.78 6.96 3.86
CA ALA A 6 5.02 7.30 3.17
C ALA A 6 5.98 8.05 4.11
N GLN A 7 5.50 9.07 4.81
CA GLN A 7 6.30 9.82 5.80
C GLN A 7 6.85 8.92 6.91
N ALA A 8 6.06 7.96 7.40
CA ALA A 8 6.51 7.00 8.41
C ALA A 8 7.65 6.10 7.88
N ILE A 9 7.57 5.68 6.62
CA ILE A 9 8.65 4.92 5.96
C ILE A 9 9.94 5.76 5.91
N ASP A 10 9.84 7.05 5.56
CA ASP A 10 11.00 7.95 5.46
C ASP A 10 11.75 8.13 6.79
N VAL A 11 11.05 8.00 7.91
CA VAL A 11 11.62 8.12 9.25
C VAL A 11 11.84 6.76 9.94
N TYR A 12 11.89 5.67 9.15
CA TYR A 12 12.16 4.31 9.63
C TYR A 12 11.16 3.75 10.65
N GLN A 13 9.93 4.29 10.68
CA GLN A 13 8.83 3.70 11.44
C GLN A 13 8.24 2.51 10.68
N ILE A 14 7.38 1.74 11.36
CA ILE A 14 6.78 0.52 10.81
C ILE A 14 5.28 0.73 10.61
N PRO A 15 4.82 1.10 9.40
CA PRO A 15 3.40 1.23 9.11
C PRO A 15 2.78 -0.15 8.85
N ILE A 16 1.71 -0.44 9.57
CA ILE A 16 0.83 -1.59 9.37
C ILE A 16 -0.51 -1.05 8.89
N MET A 17 -1.01 -1.56 7.77
CA MET A 17 -2.21 -1.07 7.10
C MET A 17 -3.23 -2.20 6.97
N GLY A 18 -4.50 -1.88 7.21
CA GLY A 18 -5.61 -2.78 6.98
C GLY A 18 -6.30 -2.47 5.66
N ASP A 19 -6.47 -3.47 4.79
CA ASP A 19 -7.24 -3.36 3.55
C ASP A 19 -8.52 -4.22 3.61
N ASP A 20 -9.64 -3.65 3.18
CA ASP A 20 -10.92 -4.33 3.08
C ASP A 20 -11.17 -4.75 1.64
N TRP A 21 -11.59 -6.01 1.42
CA TRP A 21 -12.00 -6.54 0.12
C TRP A 21 -13.53 -6.63 0.00
N ALA A 22 -13.99 -6.77 -1.25
CA ALA A 22 -15.39 -7.08 -1.52
C ALA A 22 -15.78 -8.39 -0.82
N GLY A 23 -16.89 -8.38 -0.08
CA GLY A 23 -17.32 -9.51 0.76
C GLY A 23 -17.03 -9.33 2.26
N GLY A 24 -16.41 -8.21 2.66
CA GLY A 24 -16.23 -7.86 4.07
C GLY A 24 -15.04 -8.53 4.75
N THR A 25 -14.17 -9.19 3.99
CA THR A 25 -12.90 -9.70 4.50
C THR A 25 -11.88 -8.57 4.57
N GLY A 26 -11.30 -8.35 5.73
CA GLY A 26 -10.19 -7.43 5.94
C GLY A 26 -8.87 -8.19 6.10
N HIS A 27 -7.78 -7.60 5.64
CA HIS A 27 -6.44 -8.18 5.73
C HIS A 27 -5.43 -7.13 6.18
N TRP A 28 -4.34 -7.57 6.79
CA TRP A 28 -3.32 -6.68 7.37
C TRP A 28 -1.99 -6.86 6.67
N LEU A 29 -1.35 -5.74 6.35
CA LEU A 29 -0.15 -5.66 5.53
C LEU A 29 0.87 -4.74 6.19
N MET A 30 2.15 -5.08 6.13
CA MET A 30 3.23 -4.18 6.58
C MET A 30 3.81 -3.42 5.40
N MET A 31 3.86 -2.09 5.46
CA MET A 31 4.40 -1.27 4.39
C MET A 31 5.92 -1.16 4.55
N VAL A 32 6.66 -1.38 3.47
CA VAL A 32 8.14 -1.39 3.48
C VAL A 32 8.75 -0.39 2.50
N GLY A 33 7.92 0.24 1.67
CA GLY A 33 8.34 1.21 0.69
C GLY A 33 7.14 1.79 -0.06
N TYR A 34 7.41 2.73 -0.96
CA TYR A 34 6.43 3.28 -1.88
C TYR A 34 7.12 3.65 -3.19
N GLN A 35 6.34 3.77 -4.26
CA GLN A 35 6.81 4.22 -5.57
C GLN A 35 5.82 5.23 -6.16
N GLY A 36 6.31 5.99 -7.12
CA GLY A 36 5.61 7.13 -7.70
C GLY A 36 6.38 7.75 -8.85
N PHE A 37 5.86 8.87 -9.35
CA PHE A 37 6.44 9.63 -10.44
C PHE A 37 6.87 11.01 -9.96
N GLU A 38 8.02 11.48 -10.43
CA GLU A 38 8.44 12.87 -10.25
C GLU A 38 7.77 13.75 -11.30
N HIS A 39 7.14 14.83 -10.84
CA HIS A 39 6.56 15.89 -11.67
C HIS A 39 7.21 17.23 -11.33
N GLU A 40 7.00 18.25 -12.16
CA GLU A 40 7.53 19.60 -11.90
C GLU A 40 7.10 20.16 -10.54
N ASP A 41 5.89 19.81 -10.09
CA ASP A 41 5.28 20.26 -8.84
C ASP A 41 5.54 19.33 -7.64
N GLY A 42 6.29 18.24 -7.83
CA GLY A 42 6.67 17.29 -6.78
C GLY A 42 6.43 15.81 -7.11
N PHE A 43 6.56 14.96 -6.08
CA PHE A 43 6.44 13.51 -6.20
C PHE A 43 5.00 13.03 -6.05
N GLN A 44 4.47 12.34 -7.07
CA GLN A 44 3.16 11.70 -7.03
C GLN A 44 3.29 10.22 -6.64
N LEU A 45 2.92 9.90 -5.40
CA LEU A 45 2.85 8.52 -4.92
C LEU A 45 1.75 7.76 -5.68
N THR A 46 2.09 6.60 -6.24
CA THR A 46 1.12 5.75 -6.95
C THR A 46 0.90 4.41 -6.26
N HIS A 47 1.93 3.82 -5.65
CA HIS A 47 1.84 2.51 -5.00
C HIS A 47 2.56 2.46 -3.66
N LEU A 48 2.04 1.65 -2.75
CA LEU A 48 2.71 1.20 -1.54
C LEU A 48 3.24 -0.23 -1.74
N LEU A 49 4.48 -0.47 -1.36
CA LEU A 49 5.13 -1.78 -1.40
C LEU A 49 4.96 -2.44 -0.03
N CYS A 50 4.52 -3.70 0.01
CA CYS A 50 4.16 -4.33 1.27
C CYS A 50 4.56 -5.79 1.43
N LEU A 51 4.68 -6.17 2.71
CA LEU A 51 4.79 -7.54 3.19
C LEU A 51 3.42 -8.02 3.65
N ASP A 52 2.86 -8.92 2.86
CA ASP A 52 1.62 -9.64 3.04
C ASP A 52 1.87 -11.01 3.72
N PRO A 53 1.41 -11.24 4.96
CA PRO A 53 1.58 -12.52 5.64
C PRO A 53 0.72 -13.67 5.06
N GLY A 54 -0.31 -13.35 4.27
CA GLY A 54 -1.16 -14.31 3.57
C GLY A 54 -0.62 -14.75 2.21
N SER A 55 0.42 -14.09 1.70
CA SER A 55 1.04 -14.42 0.41
C SER A 55 2.25 -15.32 0.58
N GLU A 56 2.32 -16.41 -0.19
CA GLU A 56 3.52 -17.24 -0.29
C GLU A 56 4.67 -16.39 -0.84
N ALA A 57 5.81 -16.36 -0.15
CA ALA A 57 6.94 -15.53 -0.54
C ALA A 57 8.18 -16.38 -0.83
N PRO A 58 9.03 -16.00 -1.81
CA PRO A 58 10.37 -16.57 -1.96
C PRO A 58 11.15 -16.45 -0.64
N LYS A 59 12.19 -17.27 -0.46
CA LYS A 59 13.05 -17.22 0.74
C LYS A 59 13.57 -15.81 1.06
N THR A 60 13.74 -14.98 0.04
CA THR A 60 14.13 -13.58 0.15
C THR A 60 13.36 -12.76 -0.86
N THR A 61 12.64 -11.75 -0.41
CA THR A 61 12.04 -10.72 -1.25
C THR A 61 12.04 -9.39 -0.50
N LEU A 62 12.06 -8.28 -1.24
CA LEU A 62 11.95 -6.94 -0.66
C LEU A 62 10.49 -6.61 -0.28
N TRP A 63 9.52 -7.04 -1.10
CA TRP A 63 8.08 -7.01 -0.84
C TRP A 63 7.41 -8.19 -1.55
N ASN A 64 6.22 -8.62 -1.12
CA ASN A 64 5.46 -9.72 -1.74
C ASN A 64 4.03 -9.33 -2.12
N ALA A 65 3.63 -8.08 -1.90
CA ALA A 65 2.40 -7.51 -2.42
C ALA A 65 2.57 -6.00 -2.69
N VAL A 66 1.64 -5.44 -3.44
CA VAL A 66 1.57 -4.01 -3.76
C VAL A 66 0.15 -3.49 -3.57
N ILE A 67 0.02 -2.28 -3.05
CA ILE A 67 -1.25 -1.56 -2.96
C ILE A 67 -1.16 -0.35 -3.89
N GLU A 68 -1.82 -0.45 -5.03
CA GLU A 68 -1.98 0.64 -6.00
C GLU A 68 -3.06 1.60 -5.48
N VAL A 69 -2.75 2.89 -5.41
CA VAL A 69 -3.57 3.91 -4.74
C VAL A 69 -3.99 5.04 -5.70
N PHE A 70 -3.04 5.54 -6.49
CA PHE A 70 -3.25 6.60 -7.46
C PHE A 70 -2.60 6.26 -8.79
N HIS A 71 -3.13 6.84 -9.86
CA HIS A 71 -2.48 6.93 -11.15
C HIS A 71 -1.40 8.03 -11.14
N ASP A 72 -0.58 8.07 -12.19
CA ASP A 72 0.46 9.09 -12.38
C ASP A 72 -0.10 10.51 -12.51
N ASP A 73 -1.31 10.65 -13.07
CA ASP A 73 -2.05 11.91 -13.14
C ASP A 73 -2.74 12.32 -11.81
N SER A 74 -2.39 11.66 -10.71
CA SER A 74 -2.98 11.84 -9.37
C SER A 74 -4.46 11.41 -9.24
N SER A 75 -5.06 10.87 -10.30
CA SER A 75 -6.43 10.36 -10.22
C SER A 75 -6.47 9.06 -9.40
N SER A 76 -7.58 8.85 -8.68
CA SER A 76 -7.76 7.67 -7.84
C SER A 76 -8.03 6.41 -8.67
N VAL A 77 -7.43 5.28 -8.29
CA VAL A 77 -7.53 4.05 -9.10
C VAL A 77 -8.90 3.38 -9.11
N ASN A 78 -9.76 3.68 -8.13
CA ASN A 78 -11.17 3.28 -8.12
C ASN A 78 -12.04 4.40 -7.51
N LYS A 79 -13.36 4.18 -7.40
CA LYS A 79 -14.30 5.09 -6.71
C LYS A 79 -14.50 4.70 -5.25
N GLY A 80 -14.65 5.68 -4.37
CA GLY A 80 -14.97 5.46 -2.95
C GLY A 80 -14.01 6.20 -2.01
N ARG A 81 -14.05 5.86 -0.73
CA ARG A 81 -13.09 6.38 0.27
C ARG A 81 -11.84 5.52 0.23
N LEU A 82 -10.67 6.13 -0.02
CA LEU A 82 -9.37 5.45 -0.16
C LEU A 82 -9.41 4.19 -1.04
N PRO A 83 -9.92 4.33 -2.28
CA PRO A 83 -9.98 3.23 -3.23
C PRO A 83 -8.57 2.75 -3.59
N SER A 84 -8.37 1.44 -3.67
CA SER A 84 -7.07 0.87 -3.99
C SER A 84 -7.21 -0.44 -4.75
N ASN A 85 -6.10 -0.97 -5.24
CA ASN A 85 -6.03 -2.35 -5.73
C ASN A 85 -4.91 -3.10 -5.03
N HIS A 86 -5.21 -4.29 -4.53
CA HIS A 86 -4.23 -5.24 -3.98
C HIS A 86 -3.68 -6.11 -5.10
N TRP A 87 -2.36 -6.16 -5.22
CA TRP A 87 -1.64 -6.98 -6.19
C TRP A 87 -0.81 -8.01 -5.42
N GLY A 88 -1.19 -9.28 -5.53
CA GLY A 88 -0.44 -10.39 -4.96
C GLY A 88 0.58 -10.97 -5.96
N LEU A 89 1.39 -11.93 -5.50
CA LEU A 89 2.30 -12.67 -6.40
C LEU A 89 1.57 -13.59 -7.39
N ASP A 90 0.27 -13.81 -7.21
CA ASP A 90 -0.58 -14.57 -8.15
C ASP A 90 -0.85 -13.82 -9.47
N GLY A 91 -0.38 -12.57 -9.58
CA GLY A 91 -0.57 -11.70 -10.74
C GLY A 91 -1.99 -11.13 -10.87
N ASN A 92 -2.89 -11.43 -9.91
CA ASN A 92 -4.25 -10.92 -9.94
C ASN A 92 -4.34 -9.58 -9.21
N ARG A 93 -5.06 -8.65 -9.85
CA ARG A 93 -5.43 -7.37 -9.24
C ARG A 93 -6.81 -7.48 -8.60
N LYS A 94 -6.89 -7.26 -7.29
CA LYS A 94 -8.16 -7.30 -6.54
C LYS A 94 -8.51 -5.90 -6.02
N PRO A 95 -9.70 -5.35 -6.34
CA PRO A 95 -10.14 -4.08 -5.76
C PRO A 95 -10.22 -4.18 -4.24
N CYS A 96 -9.65 -3.21 -3.56
CA CYS A 96 -9.68 -3.11 -2.11
C CYS A 96 -9.88 -1.66 -1.66
N ARG A 97 -9.96 -1.47 -0.34
CA ARG A 97 -9.99 -0.16 0.30
C ARG A 97 -9.04 -0.15 1.49
N ILE A 98 -8.21 0.87 1.60
CA ILE A 98 -7.46 1.13 2.82
C ILE A 98 -8.45 1.57 3.91
N SER A 99 -8.62 0.76 4.95
CA SER A 99 -9.60 0.98 6.01
C SER A 99 -8.99 1.60 7.26
N THR A 100 -7.74 1.25 7.57
CA THR A 100 -7.04 1.73 8.75
C THR A 100 -5.52 1.64 8.59
N SER A 101 -4.79 2.32 9.47
CA SER A 101 -3.33 2.22 9.58
C SER A 101 -2.89 2.41 11.02
N VAL A 102 -1.95 1.60 11.48
CA VAL A 102 -1.20 1.74 12.73
C VAL A 102 0.24 2.00 12.38
N ILE A 103 0.86 3.03 12.96
CA ILE A 103 2.29 3.30 12.79
C ILE A 103 2.94 2.93 14.12
N LEU A 104 3.87 1.97 14.08
CA LEU A 104 4.67 1.61 15.24
C LEU A 104 5.95 2.46 15.21
N ASP A 105 6.19 3.13 16.32
CA ASP A 105 7.42 3.85 16.59
C ASP A 105 8.40 2.95 17.34
N THR A 106 9.70 3.16 17.14
CA THR A 106 10.77 2.37 17.76
C THR A 106 11.47 3.09 18.90
N ASP A 107 10.87 4.14 19.45
CA ASP A 107 11.32 4.83 20.68
C ASP A 107 11.52 3.87 21.88
#